data_AF-A0A948XWF4-F1
#
_entry.id   AF-A0A948XWF4-F1
#
_cell.length_a   1.000
_cell.length_b   1.000
_cell.length_c   1.000
_cell.angle_alpha   90.00
_cell.angle_beta   90.00
_cell.angle_gamma   90.00
#
_symmetry.space_group_name_H-M   'P 1'
#
loop_
_entity.id
_entity.type
_entity.pdbx_description
1 polymer ?
#
loop_
_entity_poly.entity_id
_entity_poly.type
_entity_poly.pdbx_seq_one_letter_code
_entity_poly.pdbx_strand_id
1 'polypeptide(L)'
;MMKFGLTIALVSLSACSLAPLATPPAPMTDSCTVSAEDQAWIDSALVAWRLSADEMTGIGNVADFQAVFFDAGCVLTSTNALSSARPGDAIWIAAPHSGTIKLPDGGEMPASITSFTSATDDLTFFVMSTPSVWREGGVDGGPLGLETLMVAVLLHEGSHVAQANSYGVQISALAERNRLPDNFDDDTMQTQFEGEPAFAESVARETGLFLQAAAAADLDAARQLAGEARSLMRERAARYFVGEDAYWSEAEDLWLTFEGAGQWAGYAWLADPHGAAATEETAMPGFGQRSRWWSQKEGLAIVLALDRISPDSWKPSLYGDGEMTLLQLLDAALSED
;
A
#
# COMPACT_ATOMS: atom_id res chain seq x y z
N MET A 1 -21.17 17.48 8.62
CA MET A 1 -19.75 17.72 8.34
C MET A 1 -19.01 16.61 9.04
N MET A 2 -18.96 15.45 8.39
CA MET A 2 -18.31 14.24 8.90
C MET A 2 -16.91 14.24 8.32
N LYS A 3 -15.90 14.17 9.20
CA LYS A 3 -14.52 13.89 8.83
C LYS A 3 -14.46 12.41 8.46
N PHE A 4 -14.20 12.09 7.20
CA PHE A 4 -13.91 10.72 6.79
C PHE A 4 -12.40 10.62 6.61
N GLY A 5 -11.73 10.03 7.59
CA GLY A 5 -10.36 9.57 7.41
C GLY A 5 -10.42 8.18 6.79
N LEU A 6 -9.95 8.05 5.55
CA LEU A 6 -9.60 6.75 5.01
C LEU A 6 -8.51 6.18 5.94
N THR A 7 -8.88 5.23 6.78
CA THR A 7 -7.96 4.54 7.68
C THR A 7 -7.58 3.26 6.96
N ILE A 8 -6.48 3.28 6.22
CA ILE A 8 -5.87 2.06 5.67
C ILE A 8 -5.40 1.23 6.88
N ALA A 9 -5.72 -0.07 6.86
CA ALA A 9 -5.64 -0.94 8.02
C ALA A 9 -4.24 -0.95 8.68
N LEU A 10 -4.20 -0.63 9.97
CA LEU A 10 -3.03 -0.85 10.83
C LEU A 10 -2.70 -2.35 10.86
N VAL A 11 -1.48 -2.74 10.47
CA VAL A 11 -0.90 -4.03 10.86
C VAL A 11 -0.53 -4.00 12.35
N SER A 12 -1.52 -4.14 13.23
CA SER A 12 -1.32 -4.19 14.68
C SER A 12 -1.26 -5.64 15.18
N LEU A 13 -0.05 -6.15 15.46
CA LEU A 13 0.17 -7.38 16.22
C LEU A 13 0.14 -7.06 17.72
N SER A 14 -0.99 -7.34 18.39
CA SER A 14 -1.11 -7.16 19.85
C SER A 14 -0.58 -8.38 20.61
N ALA A 15 0.58 -8.26 21.23
CA ALA A 15 1.07 -9.22 22.22
C ALA A 15 0.97 -8.60 23.64
N CYS A 16 0.06 -9.12 24.46
CA CYS A 16 -0.05 -8.74 25.87
C CYS A 16 1.18 -9.23 26.66
N SER A 17 2.05 -8.31 27.08
CA SER A 17 3.02 -8.56 28.14
C SER A 17 2.88 -7.50 29.23
N LEU A 18 2.72 -7.95 30.48
CA LEU A 18 2.65 -7.12 31.67
C LEU A 18 4.02 -6.45 31.91
N ALA A 19 4.10 -5.14 31.76
CA ALA A 19 5.31 -4.35 32.02
C ALA A 19 5.53 -4.09 33.53
N PRO A 20 6.77 -4.15 34.04
CA PRO A 20 7.10 -3.71 35.39
C PRO A 20 7.12 -2.17 35.49
N LEU A 21 6.80 -1.65 36.68
CA LEU A 21 6.74 -0.22 36.99
C LEU A 21 8.06 0.51 36.67
N ALA A 22 8.02 1.38 35.67
CA ALA A 22 9.15 2.21 35.25
C ALA A 22 9.34 3.42 36.17
N THR A 23 10.61 3.80 36.35
CA THR A 23 11.04 5.04 37.01
C THR A 23 10.62 6.27 36.19
N PRO A 24 10.31 7.42 36.81
CA PRO A 24 9.85 8.60 36.09
C PRO A 24 10.94 9.09 35.11
N PRO A 25 10.58 9.39 33.85
CA PRO A 25 11.55 9.81 32.85
C PRO A 25 12.17 11.16 33.24
N ALA A 26 13.47 11.29 32.96
CA ALA A 26 14.15 12.56 33.03
C ALA A 26 13.48 13.58 32.08
N PRO A 27 13.49 14.88 32.40
CA PRO A 27 12.90 15.91 31.53
C PRO A 27 13.58 15.84 30.16
N MET A 28 12.78 15.56 29.12
CA MET A 28 13.27 15.49 27.74
C MET A 28 13.73 16.88 27.31
N THR A 29 14.92 16.94 26.72
CA THR A 29 15.38 18.11 25.97
C THR A 29 14.42 18.38 24.81
N ASP A 30 14.13 19.64 24.51
CA ASP A 30 13.22 20.07 23.43
C ASP A 30 13.65 19.57 22.03
N SER A 31 14.87 19.05 21.88
CA SER A 31 15.34 18.35 20.69
C SER A 31 15.51 16.85 20.97
N CYS A 32 14.82 16.02 20.18
CA CYS A 32 15.13 14.60 20.02
C CYS A 32 15.83 14.36 18.68
N THR A 33 16.42 13.19 18.52
CA THR A 33 16.98 12.72 17.25
C THR A 33 16.66 11.25 17.10
N VAL A 34 16.24 10.83 15.90
CA VAL A 34 16.19 9.41 15.59
C VAL A 34 17.59 8.80 15.59
N SER A 35 17.70 7.48 15.71
CA SER A 35 18.99 6.80 15.61
C SER A 35 19.67 7.06 14.25
N ALA A 36 21.01 6.98 14.21
CA ALA A 36 21.74 7.18 12.95
C ALA A 36 21.41 6.11 11.89
N GLU A 37 21.08 4.90 12.33
CA GLU A 37 20.66 3.80 11.46
C GLU A 37 19.27 4.07 10.86
N ASP A 38 18.32 4.53 11.67
CA ASP A 38 16.99 4.89 11.20
C ASP A 38 17.04 6.11 10.27
N GLN A 39 17.85 7.13 10.57
CA GLN A 39 18.03 8.27 9.67
C GLN A 39 18.61 7.83 8.32
N ALA A 40 19.62 6.96 8.32
CA ALA A 40 20.21 6.45 7.08
C ALA A 40 19.21 5.62 6.27
N TRP A 41 18.33 4.86 6.95
CA TRP A 41 17.23 4.17 6.30
C TRP A 41 16.21 5.14 5.70
N ILE A 42 15.78 6.17 6.43
CA ILE A 42 14.86 7.21 5.91
C ILE A 42 15.45 7.83 4.64
N ASP A 43 16.71 8.26 4.68
CA ASP A 43 17.37 8.88 3.53
C ASP A 43 17.41 7.93 2.33
N SER A 44 17.72 6.66 2.56
CA SER A 44 17.76 5.63 1.51
C SER A 44 16.36 5.33 0.95
N ALA A 45 15.34 5.27 1.80
CA ALA A 45 13.96 5.06 1.39
C ALA A 45 13.44 6.23 0.54
N LEU A 46 13.84 7.47 0.87
CA LEU A 46 13.52 8.63 0.03
C LEU A 46 14.24 8.60 -1.31
N VAL A 47 15.45 8.03 -1.41
CA VAL A 47 16.10 7.78 -2.72
C VAL A 47 15.26 6.79 -3.53
N ALA A 48 14.86 5.67 -2.92
CA ALA A 48 14.02 4.67 -3.57
C ALA A 48 12.68 5.23 -4.03
N TRP A 49 12.06 6.09 -3.21
CA TRP A 49 10.82 6.79 -3.58
C TRP A 49 10.99 7.59 -4.87
N ARG A 50 12.06 8.38 -5.00
CA ARG A 50 12.30 9.19 -6.22
C ARG A 50 12.50 8.32 -7.45
N LEU A 51 13.32 7.28 -7.33
CA LEU A 51 13.51 6.32 -8.41
C LEU A 51 12.18 5.71 -8.84
N SER A 52 11.37 5.25 -7.88
CA SER A 52 10.07 4.65 -8.15
C SER A 52 9.11 5.67 -8.78
N ALA A 53 8.98 6.86 -8.20
CA ALA A 53 8.08 7.91 -8.65
C ALA A 53 8.41 8.42 -10.07
N ASP A 54 9.69 8.57 -10.40
CA ASP A 54 10.13 9.14 -11.68
C ASP A 54 10.28 8.09 -12.78
N GLU A 55 10.83 6.91 -12.46
CA GLU A 55 11.22 5.93 -13.48
C GLU A 55 10.29 4.71 -13.55
N MET A 56 9.55 4.38 -12.47
CA MET A 56 8.74 3.16 -12.42
C MET A 56 7.24 3.45 -12.56
N THR A 57 6.69 4.29 -11.68
CA THR A 57 5.24 4.57 -11.59
C THR A 57 4.83 5.77 -12.42
N GLY A 58 5.72 6.75 -12.61
CA GLY A 58 5.39 8.01 -13.29
C GLY A 58 4.57 8.98 -12.45
N ILE A 59 4.46 8.75 -11.13
CA ILE A 59 3.82 9.67 -10.17
C ILE A 59 4.48 11.06 -10.24
N GLY A 60 5.80 11.10 -10.40
CA GLY A 60 6.59 12.33 -10.34
C GLY A 60 6.45 13.03 -8.98
N ASN A 61 6.23 14.34 -9.01
CA ASN A 61 6.23 15.15 -7.80
C ASN A 61 4.83 15.24 -7.15
N VAL A 62 4.72 14.79 -5.90
CA VAL A 62 3.49 14.84 -5.11
C VAL A 62 3.41 16.16 -4.35
N ALA A 63 2.33 16.92 -4.58
CA ALA A 63 2.05 18.16 -3.86
C ALA A 63 1.19 17.89 -2.61
N ASP A 64 1.19 18.85 -1.68
CA ASP A 64 0.22 18.94 -0.57
C ASP A 64 0.11 17.70 0.32
N PHE A 65 1.26 17.13 0.71
CA PHE A 65 1.34 16.01 1.65
C PHE A 65 2.19 16.35 2.90
N GLN A 66 2.03 15.53 3.95
CA GLN A 66 2.94 15.49 5.09
C GLN A 66 3.48 14.07 5.32
N ALA A 67 4.79 13.90 5.37
CA ALA A 67 5.43 12.66 5.79
C ALA A 67 5.74 12.71 7.29
N VAL A 68 5.42 11.63 7.99
CA VAL A 68 5.65 11.44 9.42
C VAL A 68 6.44 10.15 9.63
N PHE A 69 7.67 10.26 10.13
CA PHE A 69 8.47 9.12 10.56
C PHE A 69 8.66 9.15 12.06
N PHE A 70 8.71 8.01 12.73
CA PHE A 70 8.98 7.99 14.17
C PHE A 70 9.70 6.73 14.63
N ASP A 71 10.51 6.88 15.68
CA ASP A 71 11.13 5.78 16.40
C ASP A 71 10.54 5.63 17.82
N ALA A 72 11.29 5.06 18.77
CA ALA A 72 10.82 4.87 20.14
C ALA A 72 10.64 6.18 20.94
N GLY A 73 11.25 7.30 20.54
CA GLY A 73 11.23 8.54 21.31
C GLY A 73 11.21 9.83 20.51
N CYS A 74 11.33 9.78 19.18
CA CYS A 74 11.36 10.93 18.31
C CYS A 74 10.42 10.77 17.12
N VAL A 75 9.66 11.82 16.82
CA VAL A 75 8.88 11.94 15.59
C VAL A 75 9.50 13.01 14.71
N LEU A 76 9.64 12.70 13.42
CA LEU A 76 10.07 13.59 12.35
C LEU A 76 8.86 13.86 11.45
N THR A 77 8.62 15.14 11.17
CA THR A 77 7.58 15.57 10.24
C THR A 77 8.18 16.41 9.11
N SER A 78 7.69 16.22 7.89
CA SER A 78 8.16 16.96 6.73
C SER A 78 7.05 17.16 5.70
N THR A 79 6.96 18.37 5.16
CA THR A 79 6.06 18.71 4.04
C THR A 79 6.71 18.54 2.67
N ASN A 80 7.99 18.15 2.62
CA ASN A 80 8.74 18.04 1.37
C ASN A 80 9.62 16.78 1.24
N ALA A 81 9.51 15.82 2.15
CA ALA A 81 10.34 14.60 2.10
C ALA A 81 10.20 13.82 0.78
N LEU A 82 8.96 13.61 0.32
CA LEU A 82 8.62 12.91 -0.92
C LEU A 82 8.63 13.80 -2.18
N SER A 83 8.72 15.13 -2.05
CA SER A 83 8.69 16.09 -3.18
C SER A 83 10.00 16.85 -3.42
N SER A 84 10.94 16.78 -2.48
CA SER A 84 12.25 17.43 -2.60
C SER A 84 13.08 16.76 -3.69
N ALA A 85 13.80 17.56 -4.48
CA ALA A 85 14.62 17.05 -5.59
C ALA A 85 15.76 16.11 -5.15
N ARG A 86 16.26 16.26 -3.91
CA ARG A 86 17.30 15.39 -3.34
C ARG A 86 16.95 15.02 -1.90
N PRO A 87 17.34 13.83 -1.40
CA PRO A 87 17.05 13.41 -0.02
C PRO A 87 17.50 14.42 1.04
N GLY A 88 18.72 14.96 0.89
CA GLY A 88 19.28 15.95 1.81
C GLY A 88 18.61 17.32 1.78
N ASP A 89 17.68 17.56 0.85
CA ASP A 89 16.88 18.79 0.80
C ASP A 89 15.55 18.67 1.58
N ALA A 90 15.25 17.49 2.15
CA ALA A 90 14.11 17.29 3.02
C ALA A 90 14.26 18.13 4.30
N ILE A 91 13.23 18.89 4.63
CA ILE A 91 13.17 19.72 5.83
C ILE A 91 12.40 18.94 6.88
N TRP A 92 13.07 18.63 7.99
CA TRP A 92 12.50 17.88 9.10
C TRP A 92 12.23 18.78 10.30
N ILE A 93 11.05 18.61 10.88
CA ILE A 93 10.72 19.11 12.21
C ILE A 93 10.71 17.88 13.14
N ALA A 94 11.64 17.87 14.09
CA ALA A 94 11.76 16.81 15.09
C ALA A 94 11.07 17.22 16.40
N ALA A 95 10.31 16.31 17.00
CA ALA A 95 9.70 16.51 18.31
C ALA A 95 9.74 15.22 19.14
N PRO A 96 9.98 15.31 20.46
CA PRO A 96 9.92 14.15 21.33
C PRO A 96 8.48 13.64 21.47
N HIS A 97 8.31 12.33 21.67
CA HIS A 97 7.02 11.74 22.07
C HIS A 97 7.19 10.73 23.20
N SER A 98 6.09 10.43 23.90
CA SER A 98 6.05 9.51 25.05
C SER A 98 5.19 8.27 24.76
N GLY A 99 5.36 7.68 23.57
CA GLY A 99 4.57 6.53 23.11
C GLY A 99 3.27 6.84 22.37
N THR A 100 2.98 8.11 22.09
CA THR A 100 1.83 8.53 21.27
C THR A 100 2.29 9.50 20.18
N ILE A 101 1.86 9.24 18.94
CA ILE A 101 2.15 10.07 17.77
C ILE A 101 0.93 10.93 17.48
N LYS A 102 1.14 12.23 17.35
CA LYS A 102 0.11 13.17 16.88
C LYS A 102 0.11 13.17 15.36
N LEU A 103 -1.07 12.98 14.78
CA LEU A 103 -1.27 12.95 13.35
C LEU A 103 -1.53 14.37 12.81
N PRO A 104 -1.20 14.63 11.53
CA PRO A 104 -1.40 15.94 10.91
C PRO A 104 -2.86 16.44 10.91
N ASP A 105 -3.84 15.54 10.92
CA ASP A 105 -5.28 15.86 10.98
C ASP A 105 -5.80 16.15 12.41
N GLY A 106 -4.90 16.08 13.40
CA GLY A 106 -5.19 16.24 14.82
C GLY A 106 -5.56 14.93 15.53
N GLY A 107 -5.56 13.80 14.83
CA GLY A 107 -5.69 12.47 15.42
C GLY A 107 -4.47 12.09 16.27
N GLU A 108 -4.58 10.99 16.99
CA GLU A 108 -3.49 10.42 17.78
C GLU A 108 -3.47 8.91 17.65
N MET A 109 -2.28 8.32 17.67
CA MET A 109 -2.09 6.87 17.61
C MET A 109 -0.95 6.42 18.53
N PRO A 110 -0.93 5.15 18.99
CA PRO A 110 0.23 4.62 19.70
C PRO A 110 1.47 4.59 18.79
N ALA A 111 2.64 4.82 19.38
CA ALA A 111 3.92 4.61 18.69
C ALA A 111 4.21 3.10 18.64
N SER A 112 3.82 2.47 17.53
CA SER A 112 3.98 1.02 17.31
C SER A 112 4.39 0.71 15.87
N ILE A 113 4.45 -0.57 15.50
CA ILE A 113 4.58 -0.99 14.11
C ILE A 113 3.43 -0.38 13.33
N THR A 114 3.75 0.49 12.38
CA THR A 114 2.76 1.28 11.65
C THR A 114 3.34 1.73 10.32
N SER A 115 2.56 1.58 9.27
CA SER A 115 2.74 2.22 7.97
C SER A 115 1.34 2.44 7.41
N PHE A 116 1.00 3.67 7.01
CA PHE A 116 -0.23 3.94 6.27
C PHE A 116 -0.15 5.30 5.58
N THR A 117 -0.99 5.48 4.57
CA THR A 117 -1.37 6.79 4.05
C THR A 117 -2.82 7.11 4.42
N SER A 118 -3.09 8.37 4.73
CA SER A 118 -4.44 8.86 4.96
C SER A 118 -4.66 10.19 4.26
N ALA A 119 -5.92 10.49 3.97
CA ALA A 119 -6.33 11.72 3.32
C ALA A 119 -7.59 12.28 3.98
N THR A 120 -7.64 13.61 4.01
CA THR A 120 -8.80 14.43 4.31
C THR A 120 -8.99 15.41 3.15
N ASP A 121 -10.11 16.14 3.13
CA ASP A 121 -10.42 17.11 2.07
C ASP A 121 -9.28 18.10 1.75
N ASP A 122 -8.50 18.50 2.77
CA ASP A 122 -7.47 19.54 2.67
C ASP A 122 -6.04 19.03 2.86
N LEU A 123 -5.85 17.75 3.16
CA LEU A 123 -4.54 17.22 3.57
C LEU A 123 -4.42 15.72 3.33
N THR A 124 -3.36 15.32 2.63
CA THR A 124 -2.87 13.94 2.58
C THR A 124 -1.63 13.79 3.48
N PHE A 125 -1.49 12.67 4.15
CA PHE A 125 -0.29 12.40 4.94
C PHE A 125 0.06 10.92 4.97
N PHE A 126 1.36 10.66 5.03
CA PHE A 126 1.97 9.35 5.14
C PHE A 126 2.63 9.21 6.51
N VAL A 127 2.43 8.08 7.18
CA VAL A 127 2.96 7.81 8.51
C VAL A 127 3.65 6.46 8.53
N MET A 128 4.88 6.38 9.03
CA MET A 128 5.59 5.12 9.16
C MET A 128 6.55 5.11 10.35
N SER A 129 6.56 4.02 11.12
CA SER A 129 7.61 3.78 12.10
C SER A 129 8.91 3.27 11.48
N THR A 130 10.04 3.60 12.09
CA THR A 130 11.38 3.24 11.59
C THR A 130 11.71 1.76 11.85
N PRO A 131 12.76 1.21 11.18
CA PRO A 131 13.16 -0.18 11.35
C PRO A 131 13.45 -0.60 12.79
N SER A 132 13.95 0.31 13.64
CA SER A 132 14.15 0.01 15.06
C SER A 132 12.86 -0.39 15.77
N VAL A 133 11.73 0.28 15.50
CA VAL A 133 10.41 -0.03 16.08
C VAL A 133 9.90 -1.38 15.59
N TRP A 134 10.07 -1.67 14.29
CA TRP A 134 9.64 -2.94 13.70
C TRP A 134 10.42 -4.13 14.25
N ARG A 135 11.73 -3.94 14.44
CA ARG A 135 12.60 -4.94 15.05
C ARG A 135 12.23 -5.21 16.51
N GLU A 136 11.94 -4.16 17.28
CA GLU A 136 11.49 -4.31 18.68
C GLU A 136 10.15 -5.04 18.77
N GLY A 137 9.24 -4.81 17.81
CA GLY A 137 7.99 -5.56 17.68
C GLY A 137 8.13 -6.96 17.08
N GLY A 138 9.36 -7.44 16.82
CA GLY A 138 9.65 -8.82 16.44
C GLY A 138 9.56 -9.12 14.93
N VAL A 139 9.58 -8.10 14.07
CA VAL A 139 9.61 -8.30 12.61
C VAL A 139 11.06 -8.45 12.13
N ASP A 140 11.35 -9.52 11.38
CA ASP A 140 12.69 -9.83 10.88
C ASP A 140 12.92 -9.50 9.39
N GLY A 141 11.83 -9.26 8.63
CA GLY A 141 11.86 -9.01 7.19
C GLY A 141 12.05 -10.25 6.31
N GLY A 142 12.17 -11.44 6.90
CA GLY A 142 12.35 -12.70 6.19
C GLY A 142 13.50 -12.66 5.17
N PRO A 143 13.31 -13.19 3.94
CA PRO A 143 14.38 -13.32 2.95
C PRO A 143 14.86 -11.97 2.37
N LEU A 144 14.08 -10.90 2.50
CA LEU A 144 14.44 -9.56 2.03
C LEU A 144 15.35 -8.81 3.02
N GLY A 145 15.33 -9.20 4.29
CA GLY A 145 15.80 -8.35 5.39
C GLY A 145 14.83 -7.21 5.69
N LEU A 146 14.85 -6.75 6.94
CA LEU A 146 13.88 -5.78 7.45
C LEU A 146 13.92 -4.45 6.72
N GLU A 147 15.12 -3.88 6.53
CA GLU A 147 15.31 -2.58 5.91
C GLU A 147 14.78 -2.54 4.48
N THR A 148 15.10 -3.56 3.68
CA THR A 148 14.64 -3.71 2.29
C THR A 148 13.13 -3.88 2.20
N LEU A 149 12.56 -4.74 3.06
CA LEU A 149 11.11 -4.91 3.15
C LEU A 149 10.43 -3.57 3.46
N MET A 150 10.96 -2.83 4.43
CA MET A 150 10.35 -1.56 4.84
C MET A 150 10.48 -0.47 3.77
N VAL A 151 11.52 -0.48 2.93
CA VAL A 151 11.54 0.41 1.75
C VAL A 151 10.39 0.04 0.81
N ALA A 152 10.17 -1.25 0.50
CA ALA A 152 9.06 -1.67 -0.35
C ALA A 152 7.68 -1.31 0.25
N VAL A 153 7.52 -1.41 1.58
CA VAL A 153 6.32 -0.95 2.29
C VAL A 153 6.15 0.56 2.15
N LEU A 154 7.21 1.36 2.32
CA LEU A 154 7.13 2.81 2.10
C LEU A 154 6.71 3.15 0.68
N LEU A 155 7.20 2.42 -0.33
CA LEU A 155 6.81 2.66 -1.72
C LEU A 155 5.34 2.32 -1.97
N HIS A 156 4.85 1.23 -1.38
CA HIS A 156 3.43 0.86 -1.41
C HIS A 156 2.58 1.98 -0.82
N GLU A 157 2.82 2.36 0.44
CA GLU A 157 2.02 3.40 1.10
C GLU A 157 2.18 4.78 0.45
N GLY A 158 3.40 5.13 0.06
CA GLY A 158 3.70 6.40 -0.60
C GLY A 158 2.95 6.54 -1.92
N SER A 159 2.73 5.44 -2.65
CA SER A 159 1.96 5.47 -3.89
C SER A 159 0.49 5.85 -3.67
N HIS A 160 -0.09 5.50 -2.52
CA HIS A 160 -1.46 5.89 -2.18
C HIS A 160 -1.61 7.41 -1.99
N VAL A 161 -0.52 8.13 -1.74
CA VAL A 161 -0.56 9.60 -1.71
C VAL A 161 -0.94 10.15 -3.10
N ALA A 162 -0.47 9.51 -4.18
CA ALA A 162 -0.85 9.88 -5.54
C ALA A 162 -2.30 9.46 -5.87
N GLN A 163 -2.78 8.37 -5.26
CA GLN A 163 -4.11 7.82 -5.53
C GLN A 163 -5.22 8.41 -4.63
N ALA A 164 -4.87 9.17 -3.60
CA ALA A 164 -5.81 9.73 -2.64
C ALA A 164 -6.91 10.58 -3.31
N ASN A 165 -6.53 11.41 -4.28
CA ASN A 165 -7.44 12.31 -4.97
C ASN A 165 -8.17 11.68 -6.18
N SER A 166 -7.86 10.43 -6.52
CA SER A 166 -8.52 9.69 -7.59
C SER A 166 -9.35 8.55 -7.00
N TYR A 167 -8.77 7.38 -6.80
CA TYR A 167 -9.47 6.21 -6.27
C TYR A 167 -9.90 6.39 -4.82
N GLY A 168 -9.14 7.12 -3.99
CA GLY A 168 -9.56 7.43 -2.61
C GLY A 168 -10.89 8.21 -2.54
N VAL A 169 -11.10 9.14 -3.47
CA VAL A 169 -12.37 9.86 -3.64
C VAL A 169 -13.49 8.92 -4.10
N GLN A 170 -13.19 8.01 -5.04
CA GLN A 170 -14.17 7.04 -5.54
C GLN A 170 -14.62 6.06 -4.44
N ILE A 171 -13.68 5.55 -3.62
CA ILE A 171 -13.94 4.70 -2.46
C ILE A 171 -14.83 5.44 -1.44
N SER A 172 -14.50 6.69 -1.13
CA SER A 172 -15.29 7.52 -0.22
C SER A 172 -16.72 7.75 -0.74
N ALA A 173 -16.88 8.03 -2.03
CA ALA A 173 -18.17 8.20 -2.67
C ALA A 173 -18.99 6.90 -2.72
N LEU A 174 -18.34 5.74 -2.88
CA LEU A 174 -18.97 4.42 -2.80
C LEU A 174 -19.49 4.16 -1.38
N ALA A 175 -18.68 4.44 -0.37
CA ALA A 175 -19.05 4.25 1.03
C ALA A 175 -20.25 5.13 1.42
N GLU A 176 -20.23 6.42 1.06
CA GLU A 176 -21.33 7.34 1.32
C GLU A 176 -22.63 6.91 0.61
N ARG A 177 -22.54 6.59 -0.69
CA ARG A 177 -23.69 6.20 -1.51
C ARG A 177 -24.40 4.95 -0.97
N ASN A 178 -23.64 4.00 -0.44
CA ASN A 178 -24.17 2.74 0.09
C ASN A 178 -24.34 2.72 1.62
N ARG A 179 -24.04 3.84 2.30
CA ARG A 179 -24.11 3.97 3.78
C ARG A 179 -23.31 2.89 4.49
N LEU A 180 -22.10 2.63 3.99
CA LEU A 180 -21.18 1.66 4.56
C LEU A 180 -20.67 2.16 5.92
N PRO A 181 -20.30 1.26 6.84
CA PRO A 181 -19.80 1.66 8.15
C PRO A 181 -18.43 2.33 8.04
N ASP A 182 -18.05 3.09 9.08
CA ASP A 182 -16.79 3.83 9.11
C ASP A 182 -15.53 2.93 9.02
N ASN A 183 -15.66 1.64 9.31
CA ASN A 183 -14.60 0.64 9.18
C ASN A 183 -14.63 -0.10 7.83
N PHE A 184 -15.19 0.51 6.79
CA PHE A 184 -15.09 0.01 5.42
C PHE A 184 -13.71 0.32 4.85
N ASP A 185 -12.90 -0.72 4.73
CA ASP A 185 -11.49 -0.71 4.32
C ASP A 185 -11.20 -1.84 3.31
N ASP A 186 -9.93 -1.95 2.91
CA ASP A 186 -9.44 -2.94 1.95
C ASP A 186 -9.59 -4.39 2.44
N ASP A 187 -9.66 -4.59 3.75
CA ASP A 187 -9.85 -5.90 4.39
C ASP A 187 -11.32 -6.34 4.43
N THR A 188 -12.25 -5.42 4.23
CA THR A 188 -13.68 -5.67 4.50
C THR A 188 -14.23 -6.77 3.58
N MET A 189 -13.79 -6.84 2.32
CA MET A 189 -14.21 -7.92 1.40
C MET A 189 -13.77 -9.29 1.90
N GLN A 190 -12.51 -9.41 2.30
CA GLN A 190 -12.00 -10.67 2.82
C GLN A 190 -12.75 -11.03 4.11
N THR A 191 -12.91 -10.09 5.03
CA THR A 191 -13.64 -10.32 6.28
C THR A 191 -15.09 -10.79 6.03
N GLN A 192 -15.74 -10.25 5.00
CA GLN A 192 -17.10 -10.62 4.63
C GLN A 192 -17.20 -12.05 4.06
N PHE A 193 -16.23 -12.46 3.23
CA PHE A 193 -16.34 -13.69 2.44
C PHE A 193 -15.32 -14.79 2.80
N GLU A 194 -14.39 -14.58 3.73
CA GLU A 194 -13.39 -15.59 4.13
C GLU A 194 -14.03 -16.85 4.74
N GLY A 195 -15.24 -16.71 5.29
CA GLY A 195 -16.04 -17.83 5.80
C GLY A 195 -16.72 -18.66 4.71
N GLU A 196 -16.69 -18.23 3.45
CA GLU A 196 -17.31 -18.90 2.29
C GLU A 196 -16.24 -19.63 1.47
N PRO A 197 -16.05 -20.96 1.63
CA PRO A 197 -14.91 -21.67 1.04
C PRO A 197 -14.88 -21.57 -0.48
N ALA A 198 -16.05 -21.62 -1.14
CA ALA A 198 -16.15 -21.51 -2.58
C ALA A 198 -15.78 -20.11 -3.10
N PHE A 199 -15.93 -19.05 -2.29
CA PHE A 199 -15.47 -17.72 -2.64
C PHE A 199 -13.95 -17.64 -2.53
N ALA A 200 -13.39 -18.05 -1.38
CA ALA A 200 -11.96 -18.05 -1.13
C ALA A 200 -11.17 -18.92 -2.14
N GLU A 201 -11.70 -20.09 -2.50
CA GLU A 201 -11.11 -20.96 -3.53
C GLU A 201 -11.10 -20.31 -4.91
N SER A 202 -12.14 -19.53 -5.23
CA SER A 202 -12.24 -18.82 -6.50
C SER A 202 -11.22 -17.68 -6.58
N VAL A 203 -11.11 -16.84 -5.54
CA VAL A 203 -10.07 -15.80 -5.43
C VAL A 203 -8.67 -16.39 -5.56
N ALA A 204 -8.39 -17.52 -4.88
CA ALA A 204 -7.10 -18.18 -4.99
C ALA A 204 -6.81 -18.70 -6.41
N ARG A 205 -7.81 -19.22 -7.10
CA ARG A 205 -7.68 -19.69 -8.50
C ARG A 205 -7.49 -18.53 -9.47
N GLU A 206 -8.27 -17.46 -9.33
CA GLU A 206 -8.18 -16.21 -10.11
C GLU A 206 -6.77 -15.63 -9.98
N THR A 207 -6.31 -15.40 -8.74
CA THR A 207 -4.94 -14.93 -8.43
C THR A 207 -3.88 -15.82 -9.07
N GLY A 208 -4.02 -17.15 -8.95
CA GLY A 208 -3.06 -18.10 -9.53
C GLY A 208 -2.99 -18.06 -11.05
N LEU A 209 -4.10 -17.80 -11.73
CA LEU A 209 -4.13 -17.65 -13.19
C LEU A 209 -3.50 -16.32 -13.63
N PHE A 210 -3.74 -15.22 -12.91
CA PHE A 210 -3.10 -13.94 -13.20
C PHE A 210 -1.58 -14.00 -13.03
N LEU A 211 -1.07 -14.68 -11.99
CA LEU A 211 0.36 -14.89 -11.84
C LEU A 211 0.97 -15.76 -12.96
N GLN A 212 0.24 -16.78 -13.41
CA GLN A 212 0.65 -17.56 -14.58
C GLN A 212 0.64 -16.71 -15.86
N ALA A 213 -0.32 -15.80 -16.01
CA ALA A 213 -0.37 -14.86 -17.13
C ALA A 213 0.85 -13.93 -17.14
N ALA A 214 1.21 -13.37 -15.98
CA ALA A 214 2.40 -12.54 -15.82
C ALA A 214 3.70 -13.29 -16.20
N ALA A 215 3.80 -14.58 -15.84
CA ALA A 215 4.95 -15.43 -16.13
C ALA A 215 4.90 -16.12 -17.52
N ALA A 216 3.88 -15.86 -18.34
CA ALA A 216 3.69 -16.57 -19.59
C ALA A 216 4.80 -16.28 -20.63
N ALA A 217 5.22 -17.33 -21.33
CA ALA A 217 6.32 -17.29 -22.29
C ALA A 217 6.06 -16.35 -23.48
N ASP A 218 4.80 -16.22 -23.89
CA ASP A 218 4.36 -15.37 -24.99
C ASP A 218 3.07 -14.62 -24.62
N LEU A 219 2.76 -13.61 -25.44
CA LEU A 219 1.66 -12.70 -25.22
C LEU A 219 0.29 -13.39 -25.37
N ASP A 220 0.16 -14.33 -26.32
CA ASP A 220 -1.10 -15.05 -26.55
C ASP A 220 -1.47 -15.88 -25.32
N ALA A 221 -0.50 -16.60 -24.74
CA ALA A 221 -0.70 -17.34 -23.50
C ALA A 221 -1.04 -16.41 -22.32
N ALA A 222 -0.36 -15.26 -22.20
CA ALA A 222 -0.68 -14.27 -21.17
C ALA A 222 -2.14 -13.79 -21.26
N ARG A 223 -2.57 -13.40 -22.47
CA ARG A 223 -3.94 -12.94 -22.74
C ARG A 223 -4.97 -14.03 -22.48
N GLN A 224 -4.70 -15.27 -22.88
CA GLN A 224 -5.60 -16.40 -22.63
C GLN A 224 -5.78 -16.65 -21.12
N LEU A 225 -4.70 -16.72 -20.36
CA LEU A 225 -4.73 -16.97 -18.91
C LEU A 225 -5.41 -15.84 -18.15
N ALA A 226 -5.09 -14.58 -18.47
CA ALA A 226 -5.73 -13.42 -17.88
C ALA A 226 -7.23 -13.34 -18.25
N GLY A 227 -7.60 -13.70 -19.48
CA GLY A 227 -8.99 -13.80 -19.90
C GLY A 227 -9.78 -14.90 -19.18
N GLU A 228 -9.16 -16.06 -18.90
CA GLU A 228 -9.76 -17.11 -18.08
C GLU A 228 -9.97 -16.61 -16.65
N ALA A 229 -8.94 -16.03 -16.03
CA ALA A 229 -9.02 -15.48 -14.68
C ALA A 229 -10.15 -14.43 -14.56
N ARG A 230 -10.18 -13.48 -15.50
CA ARG A 230 -11.20 -12.43 -15.55
C ARG A 230 -12.61 -12.97 -15.74
N SER A 231 -12.77 -14.05 -16.50
CA SER A 231 -14.07 -14.73 -16.65
C SER A 231 -14.53 -15.37 -15.34
N LEU A 232 -13.62 -16.01 -14.60
CA LEU A 232 -13.92 -16.57 -13.27
C LEU A 232 -14.33 -15.48 -12.27
N MET A 233 -13.64 -14.34 -12.24
CA MET A 233 -14.02 -13.20 -11.40
C MET A 233 -15.46 -12.75 -11.72
N ARG A 234 -15.83 -12.65 -13.00
CA ARG A 234 -17.20 -12.27 -13.42
C ARG A 234 -18.24 -13.31 -13.01
N GLU A 235 -17.91 -14.60 -13.11
CA GLU A 235 -18.79 -15.68 -12.65
C GLU A 235 -18.99 -15.64 -11.12
N ARG A 236 -17.93 -15.36 -10.36
CA ARG A 236 -17.98 -15.18 -8.91
C ARG A 236 -18.83 -13.96 -8.56
N ALA A 237 -18.57 -12.80 -9.16
CA ALA A 237 -19.36 -11.59 -8.95
C ALA A 237 -20.85 -11.81 -9.25
N ALA A 238 -21.18 -12.49 -10.36
CA ALA A 238 -22.57 -12.80 -10.71
C ALA A 238 -23.28 -13.72 -9.70
N ARG A 239 -22.53 -14.48 -8.89
CA ARG A 239 -23.07 -15.34 -7.84
C ARG A 239 -23.22 -14.62 -6.50
N TYR A 240 -22.23 -13.82 -6.11
CA TYR A 240 -22.14 -13.25 -4.76
C TYR A 240 -22.51 -11.76 -4.68
N PHE A 241 -22.25 -10.98 -5.73
CA PHE A 241 -22.46 -9.53 -5.74
C PHE A 241 -23.80 -9.19 -6.39
N VAL A 242 -24.88 -9.58 -5.72
CA VAL A 242 -26.26 -9.44 -6.22
C VAL A 242 -27.18 -8.81 -5.18
N GLY A 243 -28.26 -8.16 -5.61
CA GLY A 243 -29.23 -7.56 -4.70
C GLY A 243 -28.59 -6.45 -3.86
N GLU A 244 -28.70 -6.56 -2.52
CA GLU A 244 -28.11 -5.59 -1.58
C GLU A 244 -26.58 -5.63 -1.59
N ASP A 245 -25.98 -6.75 -2.01
CA ASP A 245 -24.53 -6.96 -2.11
C ASP A 245 -23.95 -6.53 -3.46
N ALA A 246 -24.75 -5.94 -4.36
CA ALA A 246 -24.29 -5.57 -5.70
C ALA A 246 -23.16 -4.52 -5.70
N TYR A 247 -23.07 -3.70 -4.65
CA TYR A 247 -22.00 -2.69 -4.52
C TYR A 247 -20.60 -3.32 -4.39
N TRP A 248 -20.52 -4.59 -3.97
CA TRP A 248 -19.24 -5.29 -3.82
C TRP A 248 -18.48 -5.43 -5.14
N SER A 249 -19.17 -5.44 -6.29
CA SER A 249 -18.49 -5.47 -7.58
C SER A 249 -17.67 -4.20 -7.85
N GLU A 250 -18.16 -3.05 -7.41
CA GLU A 250 -17.43 -1.78 -7.55
C GLU A 250 -16.38 -1.65 -6.43
N ALA A 251 -16.71 -2.09 -5.21
CA ALA A 251 -15.77 -2.14 -4.10
C ALA A 251 -14.53 -2.99 -4.43
N GLU A 252 -14.74 -4.20 -4.97
CA GLU A 252 -13.67 -5.12 -5.33
C GLU A 252 -12.70 -4.46 -6.31
N ASP A 253 -13.25 -3.89 -7.39
CA ASP A 253 -12.45 -3.27 -8.43
C ASP A 253 -11.63 -2.10 -7.88
N LEU A 254 -12.24 -1.23 -7.08
CA LEU A 254 -11.54 -0.11 -6.46
C LEU A 254 -10.43 -0.57 -5.51
N TRP A 255 -10.69 -1.55 -4.65
CA TRP A 255 -9.67 -2.05 -3.72
C TRP A 255 -8.54 -2.82 -4.41
N LEU A 256 -8.84 -3.66 -5.40
CA LEU A 256 -7.82 -4.31 -6.23
C LEU A 256 -6.97 -3.30 -7.00
N THR A 257 -7.60 -2.21 -7.47
CA THR A 257 -6.91 -1.13 -8.16
C THR A 257 -5.98 -0.38 -7.22
N PHE A 258 -6.48 0.02 -6.06
CA PHE A 258 -5.75 0.80 -5.07
C PHE A 258 -4.57 -0.02 -4.51
N GLU A 259 -4.85 -1.15 -3.88
CA GLU A 259 -3.86 -2.03 -3.24
C GLU A 259 -2.92 -2.67 -4.24
N GLY A 260 -3.42 -3.06 -5.42
CA GLY A 260 -2.62 -3.69 -6.47
C GLY A 260 -1.55 -2.75 -7.03
N ALA A 261 -1.90 -1.48 -7.26
CA ALA A 261 -0.93 -0.47 -7.69
C ALA A 261 0.15 -0.24 -6.61
N GLY A 262 -0.25 -0.09 -5.35
CA GLY A 262 0.72 0.06 -4.25
C GLY A 262 1.65 -1.14 -4.14
N GLN A 263 1.12 -2.36 -4.20
CA GLN A 263 1.94 -3.57 -4.19
C GLN A 263 2.88 -3.63 -5.39
N TRP A 264 2.43 -3.22 -6.57
CA TRP A 264 3.29 -3.17 -7.74
C TRP A 264 4.43 -2.16 -7.56
N ALA A 265 4.19 -0.98 -6.99
CA ALA A 265 5.24 0.03 -6.77
C ALA A 265 6.39 -0.50 -5.91
N GLY A 266 6.05 -1.20 -4.81
CA GLY A 266 7.04 -1.85 -3.96
C GLY A 266 7.73 -3.04 -4.66
N TYR A 267 6.97 -3.89 -5.34
CA TYR A 267 7.51 -5.07 -6.04
C TYR A 267 8.43 -4.70 -7.21
N ALA A 268 8.06 -3.70 -8.01
CA ALA A 268 8.85 -3.23 -9.14
C ALA A 268 10.21 -2.71 -8.68
N TRP A 269 10.26 -1.93 -7.60
CA TRP A 269 11.53 -1.48 -7.03
C TRP A 269 12.38 -2.64 -6.49
N LEU A 270 11.75 -3.65 -5.88
CA LEU A 270 12.47 -4.83 -5.41
C LEU A 270 13.15 -5.57 -6.59
N ALA A 271 12.44 -5.74 -7.69
CA ALA A 271 12.93 -6.48 -8.86
C ALA A 271 13.90 -5.67 -9.73
N ASP A 272 13.90 -4.34 -9.65
CA ASP A 272 14.70 -3.49 -10.52
C ASP A 272 16.21 -3.53 -10.19
N PRO A 273 17.10 -3.61 -11.21
CA PRO A 273 18.55 -3.61 -11.01
C PRO A 273 19.14 -2.34 -10.37
N HIS A 274 18.47 -1.19 -10.52
CA HIS A 274 18.81 0.08 -9.88
C HIS A 274 18.04 0.29 -8.56
N GLY A 275 17.04 -0.56 -8.28
CA GLY A 275 16.36 -0.66 -7.00
C GLY A 275 17.06 -1.64 -6.04
N ALA A 276 16.32 -2.61 -5.50
CA ALA A 276 16.88 -3.60 -4.59
C ALA A 276 17.60 -4.76 -5.29
N ALA A 277 17.39 -4.93 -6.60
CA ALA A 277 17.90 -6.04 -7.41
C ALA A 277 17.65 -7.44 -6.79
N ALA A 278 16.52 -7.60 -6.09
CA ALA A 278 16.09 -8.86 -5.53
C ALA A 278 15.65 -9.81 -6.66
N THR A 279 15.97 -11.09 -6.52
CA THR A 279 15.48 -12.11 -7.44
C THR A 279 13.97 -12.30 -7.28
N GLU A 280 13.29 -12.77 -8.31
CA GLU A 280 11.86 -13.12 -8.22
C GLU A 280 11.60 -14.13 -7.09
N GLU A 281 12.48 -15.13 -6.93
CA GLU A 281 12.45 -16.13 -5.84
C GLU A 281 12.52 -15.51 -4.44
N THR A 282 12.99 -14.27 -4.33
CA THR A 282 13.08 -13.52 -3.06
C THR A 282 11.96 -12.48 -2.94
N ALA A 283 11.74 -11.68 -3.98
CA ALA A 283 10.77 -10.58 -3.99
C ALA A 283 9.32 -11.06 -3.93
N MET A 284 8.98 -12.11 -4.68
CA MET A 284 7.60 -12.61 -4.74
C MET A 284 7.16 -13.21 -3.38
N PRO A 285 7.85 -14.19 -2.78
CA PRO A 285 7.45 -14.68 -1.45
C PRO A 285 7.76 -13.68 -0.32
N GLY A 286 8.77 -12.83 -0.48
CA GLY A 286 9.20 -11.86 0.54
C GLY A 286 8.29 -10.63 0.66
N PHE A 287 7.63 -10.23 -0.43
CA PHE A 287 6.77 -9.06 -0.47
C PHE A 287 5.46 -9.35 -1.22
N GLY A 288 5.53 -9.66 -2.51
CA GLY A 288 4.34 -9.71 -3.38
C GLY A 288 3.24 -10.70 -2.95
N GLN A 289 3.61 -11.83 -2.36
CA GLN A 289 2.68 -12.84 -1.83
C GLN A 289 2.71 -12.97 -0.31
N ARG A 290 3.49 -12.13 0.38
CA ARG A 290 3.60 -12.18 1.84
C ARG A 290 2.26 -11.85 2.52
N SER A 291 1.45 -11.02 1.88
CA SER A 291 0.42 -10.19 2.52
C SER A 291 -0.72 -10.87 3.30
N ARG A 292 -1.12 -12.13 3.20
CA ARG A 292 -2.45 -12.61 3.69
C ARG A 292 -3.70 -11.95 3.05
N TRP A 293 -3.71 -10.65 2.76
CA TRP A 293 -4.90 -9.94 2.26
C TRP A 293 -5.16 -10.19 0.77
N TRP A 294 -6.43 -10.39 0.40
CA TRP A 294 -6.83 -10.67 -0.99
C TRP A 294 -6.61 -9.47 -1.92
N SER A 295 -7.03 -8.27 -1.50
CA SER A 295 -6.89 -7.01 -2.27
C SER A 295 -5.45 -6.79 -2.76
N GLN A 296 -4.49 -6.95 -1.87
CA GLN A 296 -3.06 -6.80 -2.16
C GLN A 296 -2.52 -7.90 -3.08
N LYS A 297 -2.79 -9.17 -2.77
CA LYS A 297 -2.24 -10.30 -3.53
C LYS A 297 -2.83 -10.40 -4.93
N GLU A 298 -4.15 -10.35 -5.02
CA GLU A 298 -4.87 -10.45 -6.28
C GLU A 298 -4.67 -9.17 -7.10
N GLY A 299 -4.72 -8.00 -6.46
CA GLY A 299 -4.42 -6.72 -7.10
C GLY A 299 -3.04 -6.72 -7.76
N LEU A 300 -1.99 -7.13 -7.03
CA LEU A 300 -0.64 -7.27 -7.60
C LEU A 300 -0.62 -8.24 -8.78
N ALA A 301 -1.25 -9.42 -8.64
CA ALA A 301 -1.28 -10.41 -9.70
C ALA A 301 -1.92 -9.86 -10.99
N ILE A 302 -3.01 -9.10 -10.85
CA ILE A 302 -3.69 -8.46 -11.98
C ILE A 302 -2.81 -7.37 -12.60
N VAL A 303 -2.15 -6.50 -11.81
CA VAL A 303 -1.24 -5.48 -12.35
C VAL A 303 -0.09 -6.13 -13.11
N LEU A 304 0.52 -7.21 -12.58
CA LEU A 304 1.59 -7.92 -13.27
C LEU A 304 1.12 -8.56 -14.59
N ALA A 305 -0.09 -9.14 -14.61
CA ALA A 305 -0.67 -9.67 -15.84
C ALA A 305 -0.96 -8.56 -16.86
N LEU A 306 -1.50 -7.42 -16.40
CA LEU A 306 -1.74 -6.25 -17.24
C LEU A 306 -0.43 -5.67 -17.79
N ASP A 307 0.60 -5.53 -16.97
CA ASP A 307 1.92 -5.06 -17.38
C ASP A 307 2.56 -6.00 -18.41
N ARG A 308 2.37 -7.31 -18.27
CA ARG A 308 2.80 -8.30 -19.28
C ARG A 308 2.09 -8.12 -20.62
N ILE A 309 0.80 -7.76 -20.60
CA ILE A 309 -0.04 -7.65 -21.80
C ILE A 309 0.09 -6.28 -22.47
N SER A 310 0.20 -5.21 -21.68
CA SER A 310 0.14 -3.82 -22.12
C SER A 310 0.99 -2.90 -21.20
N PRO A 311 2.33 -3.02 -21.24
CA PRO A 311 3.23 -2.41 -20.25
C PRO A 311 3.19 -0.87 -20.17
N ASP A 312 2.78 -0.19 -21.24
CA ASP A 312 2.96 1.25 -21.39
C ASP A 312 1.69 2.09 -21.13
N SER A 313 0.52 1.46 -20.94
CA SER A 313 -0.76 2.18 -20.99
C SER A 313 -1.46 2.38 -19.64
N TRP A 314 -1.14 1.59 -18.62
CA TRP A 314 -1.95 1.50 -17.40
C TRP A 314 -1.57 2.52 -16.31
N LYS A 315 -0.29 2.91 -16.24
CA LYS A 315 0.25 3.76 -15.17
C LYS A 315 -0.43 5.13 -15.05
N PRO A 316 -0.71 5.87 -16.15
CA PRO A 316 -1.37 7.17 -16.05
C PRO A 316 -2.74 7.12 -15.37
N SER A 317 -3.50 6.05 -15.57
CA SER A 317 -4.75 5.85 -14.84
C SER A 317 -4.49 5.49 -13.38
N LEU A 318 -3.64 4.48 -13.11
CA LEU A 318 -3.45 3.96 -11.75
C LEU A 318 -2.78 4.95 -10.79
N TYR A 319 -1.97 5.88 -11.29
CA TYR A 319 -1.22 6.84 -10.48
C TYR A 319 -1.55 8.31 -10.78
N GLY A 320 -2.43 8.56 -11.77
CA GLY A 320 -2.81 9.91 -12.18
C GLY A 320 -4.28 10.18 -11.93
N ASP A 321 -5.05 10.33 -13.01
CA ASP A 321 -6.44 10.82 -12.97
C ASP A 321 -7.45 9.79 -12.44
N GLY A 322 -7.11 8.50 -12.41
CA GLY A 322 -8.03 7.42 -12.07
C GLY A 322 -9.19 7.27 -13.05
N GLU A 323 -9.01 7.63 -14.34
CA GLU A 323 -10.06 7.51 -15.37
C GLU A 323 -10.54 6.07 -15.58
N MET A 324 -9.65 5.09 -15.37
CA MET A 324 -9.97 3.66 -15.49
C MET A 324 -9.47 2.90 -14.27
N THR A 325 -10.25 1.94 -13.80
CA THR A 325 -9.82 0.97 -12.79
C THR A 325 -8.93 -0.12 -13.39
N LEU A 326 -8.27 -0.88 -12.54
CA LEU A 326 -7.40 -1.98 -12.94
C LEU A 326 -8.15 -3.03 -13.77
N LEU A 327 -9.38 -3.42 -13.39
CA LEU A 327 -10.15 -4.39 -14.16
C LEU A 327 -10.65 -3.81 -15.49
N GLN A 328 -10.94 -2.51 -15.55
CA GLN A 328 -11.30 -1.83 -16.80
C GLN A 328 -10.12 -1.78 -17.77
N LEU A 329 -8.91 -1.48 -17.28
CA LEU A 329 -7.69 -1.47 -18.08
C LEU A 329 -7.38 -2.87 -18.62
N LEU A 330 -7.51 -3.90 -17.79
CA LEU A 330 -7.36 -5.29 -18.22
C LEU A 330 -8.39 -5.66 -19.28
N ASP A 331 -9.66 -5.31 -19.07
CA ASP A 331 -10.73 -5.60 -20.03
C ASP A 331 -10.48 -4.89 -21.38
N ALA A 332 -9.98 -3.66 -21.36
CA ALA A 332 -9.57 -2.94 -22.57
C ALA A 332 -8.39 -3.63 -23.26
N ALA A 333 -7.33 -3.95 -22.53
CA ALA A 333 -6.15 -4.63 -23.07
C ALA A 333 -6.50 -5.98 -23.71
N LEU A 334 -7.37 -6.77 -23.07
CA LEU A 334 -7.85 -8.06 -23.58
C LEU A 334 -8.76 -7.95 -24.82
N SER A 335 -9.25 -6.75 -25.15
CA SER A 335 -10.08 -6.50 -26.32
C SER A 335 -9.31 -6.01 -27.56
N GLU A 336 -8.04 -5.64 -27.41
CA GLU A 336 -7.17 -5.24 -28.51
C GLU A 336 -6.68 -6.47 -29.29
N ASP A 337 -6.84 -6.49 -30.62
CA ASP A 337 -6.44 -7.61 -31.49
C ASP A 337 -4.92 -7.71 -31.70
#